data_AF-A0A9D1G1S3-F1
#
_entry.id   AF-A0A9D1G1S3-F1
#
_cell.length_a   1.000
_cell.length_b   1.000
_cell.length_c   1.000
_cell.angle_alpha   90.00
_cell.angle_beta   90.00
_cell.angle_gamma   90.00
#
_symmetry.space_group_name_H-M   'P 1'
#
loop_
_entity.id
_entity.type
_entity.pdbx_description
1 polymer ?
#
loop_
_entity_poly.entity_id
_entity_poly.type
_entity_poly.pdbx_seq_one_letter_code
_entity_poly.pdbx_strand_id
1 'polypeptide(L)'
;MNFNVYKLRFTAPVHFGGDNALSLESAQMHFCADTLFSALCHAALLQGGNEAVERLCATAAAGDMRLSDGMPWAEDQKGDQFYLPRPFLAPIKRVETSPDKRKEAKKLRYLPAAEMEKYLSYLRGEGSLDFKALSRPFGAIEERTRAAVPEGGETVPYFVGAYRFEANCGLYFLLGYEDAALEGEVHRLLKLLQFSGIGGKISSGFGKFRLESTIKLESSSNSQTEWLAQALRDAQAPVQITLSACLPAESELESALEGAQYQMIRRGGFIHNPADTGAPRKKRGQCVFQAGSSFRARFGGELSAVGTSAGQTVYRYNRPLWLGVKL
;
A
#
# COMPACT_ATOMS: atom_id res chain seq x y z
N MET A 1 -17.31 2.87 -10.27
CA MET A 1 -15.84 3.00 -10.16
C MET A 1 -15.11 2.42 -11.36
N ASN A 2 -14.16 3.18 -11.89
CA ASN A 2 -13.12 2.78 -12.85
C ASN A 2 -11.80 2.55 -12.11
N PHE A 3 -10.86 1.83 -12.73
CA PHE A 3 -9.58 1.51 -12.09
C PHE A 3 -8.37 1.82 -12.96
N ASN A 4 -7.37 2.46 -12.37
CA ASN A 4 -6.08 2.75 -12.99
C ASN A 4 -4.93 2.14 -12.18
N VAL A 5 -3.93 1.63 -12.88
CA VAL A 5 -2.63 1.25 -12.31
C VAL A 5 -1.66 2.41 -12.46
N TYR A 6 -1.08 2.82 -11.34
CA TYR A 6 -0.04 3.84 -11.27
C TYR A 6 1.29 3.20 -10.90
N LYS A 7 2.23 3.17 -11.84
CA LYS A 7 3.58 2.61 -11.64
C LYS A 7 4.57 3.68 -11.21
N LEU A 8 5.26 3.43 -10.11
CA LEU A 8 6.27 4.29 -9.49
C LEU A 8 7.63 3.60 -9.61
N ARG A 9 8.54 4.17 -10.41
CA ARG A 9 9.95 3.74 -10.46
C ARG A 9 10.76 4.64 -9.55
N PHE A 10 11.18 4.14 -8.40
CA PHE A 10 11.93 4.94 -7.44
C PHE A 10 13.35 5.24 -7.95
N THR A 11 13.70 6.53 -8.01
CA THR A 11 15.03 7.00 -8.45
C THR A 11 15.98 7.23 -7.29
N ALA A 12 15.49 7.07 -6.07
CA ALA A 12 16.21 7.19 -4.81
C ALA A 12 15.75 6.08 -3.85
N PRO A 13 16.55 5.75 -2.82
CA PRO A 13 16.09 4.86 -1.76
C PRO A 13 14.82 5.37 -1.10
N VAL A 14 14.00 4.44 -0.63
CA VAL A 14 12.79 4.74 0.14
C VAL A 14 13.02 4.45 1.61
N HIS A 15 12.32 5.19 2.48
CA HIS A 15 12.20 4.85 3.89
C HIS A 15 10.71 4.77 4.23
N PHE A 16 10.16 3.57 4.20
CA PHE A 16 8.83 3.30 4.72
C PHE A 16 8.97 2.65 6.08
N GLY A 17 8.54 3.36 7.13
CA GLY A 17 8.64 2.86 8.50
C GLY A 17 7.74 1.64 8.72
N GLY A 18 8.20 0.69 9.52
CA GLY A 18 7.40 -0.48 9.89
C GLY A 18 6.28 -0.19 10.88
N ASP A 19 5.57 -1.24 11.28
CA ASP A 19 4.27 -1.20 11.99
C ASP A 19 4.25 -0.32 13.26
N ASN A 20 5.39 -0.14 13.92
CA ASN A 20 5.46 0.69 15.12
C ASN A 20 5.92 2.13 14.86
N ALA A 21 6.50 2.44 13.68
CA ALA A 21 7.11 3.74 13.35
C ALA A 21 8.08 4.27 14.44
N LEU A 22 8.67 3.36 15.23
CA LEU A 22 9.51 3.67 16.38
C LEU A 22 11.01 3.69 16.05
N SER A 23 11.44 2.98 15.00
CA SER A 23 12.85 2.88 14.64
C SER A 23 13.11 3.48 13.26
N LEU A 24 14.05 4.42 13.23
CA LEU A 24 14.60 4.99 12.00
C LEU A 24 15.55 4.02 11.28
N GLU A 25 16.06 3.02 12.00
CA GLU A 25 17.06 2.05 11.54
C GLU A 25 16.44 0.98 10.63
N SER A 26 15.12 0.76 10.75
CA SER A 26 14.38 -0.19 9.92
C SER A 26 13.61 0.50 8.81
N ALA A 27 13.65 -0.08 7.61
CA ALA A 27 12.82 0.32 6.48
C ALA A 27 12.14 -0.89 5.85
N GLN A 28 10.94 -0.66 5.31
CA GLN A 28 10.20 -1.61 4.50
C GLN A 28 10.23 -1.20 3.03
N MET A 29 9.99 -2.18 2.16
CA MET A 29 9.90 -1.97 0.71
C MET A 29 8.63 -1.24 0.29
N HIS A 30 7.52 -1.40 1.00
CA HIS A 30 6.20 -0.94 0.56
C HIS A 30 5.63 0.15 1.47
N PHE A 31 4.65 0.89 0.96
CA PHE A 31 3.84 1.83 1.74
C PHE A 31 2.39 1.36 1.80
N CYS A 32 1.70 1.68 2.89
CA CYS A 32 0.25 1.48 2.98
C CYS A 32 -0.53 2.66 2.36
N ALA A 33 -1.80 2.44 2.03
CA ALA A 33 -2.68 3.43 1.41
C ALA A 33 -2.80 4.72 2.25
N ASP A 34 -2.71 4.63 3.59
CA ASP A 34 -2.70 5.80 4.47
C ASP A 34 -1.50 6.72 4.29
N THR A 35 -0.32 6.15 4.01
CA THR A 35 0.88 6.92 3.69
C THR A 35 0.72 7.64 2.36
N LEU A 36 0.20 6.96 1.33
CA LEU A 36 -0.04 7.56 0.02
C LEU A 36 -1.09 8.67 0.10
N PHE A 37 -2.23 8.40 0.75
CA PHE A 37 -3.29 9.39 0.95
C PHE A 37 -2.77 10.62 1.71
N SER A 38 -1.98 10.42 2.77
CA SER A 38 -1.34 11.54 3.49
C SER A 38 -0.42 12.36 2.57
N ALA A 39 0.36 11.70 1.71
CA ALA A 39 1.24 12.38 0.75
C ALA A 39 0.43 13.17 -0.29
N LEU A 40 -0.66 12.61 -0.80
CA LEU A 40 -1.59 13.31 -1.71
C LEU A 40 -2.20 14.53 -1.04
N CYS A 41 -2.65 14.43 0.22
CA CYS A 41 -3.16 15.59 0.98
C CYS A 41 -2.09 16.68 1.15
N HIS A 42 -0.83 16.33 1.43
CA HIS A 42 0.24 17.32 1.50
C HIS A 42 0.53 17.99 0.14
N ALA A 43 0.51 17.22 -0.96
CA ALA A 43 0.64 17.79 -2.29
C ALA A 43 -0.55 18.70 -2.65
N ALA A 44 -1.77 18.31 -2.26
CA ALA A 44 -2.97 19.11 -2.46
C ALA A 44 -2.92 20.42 -1.67
N LEU A 45 -2.48 20.36 -0.41
CA LEU A 45 -2.29 21.53 0.45
C LEU A 45 -1.33 22.54 -0.20
N LEU A 46 -0.22 22.07 -0.76
CA LEU A 46 0.77 22.93 -1.43
C LEU A 46 0.23 23.59 -2.71
N GLN A 47 -0.73 22.96 -3.39
CA GLN A 47 -1.25 23.43 -4.68
C GLN A 47 -2.51 24.28 -4.58
N GLY A 48 -3.37 23.98 -3.61
CA GLY A 48 -4.71 24.57 -3.52
C GLY A 48 -5.20 24.79 -2.11
N GLY A 49 -4.31 24.78 -1.11
CA GLY A 49 -4.64 25.07 0.28
C GLY A 49 -5.58 24.05 0.91
N ASN A 50 -6.22 24.46 2.01
CA ASN A 50 -7.12 23.58 2.78
C ASN A 50 -8.31 23.09 1.96
N GLU A 51 -8.86 23.92 1.06
CA GLU A 51 -9.99 23.51 0.23
C GLU A 51 -9.67 22.32 -0.68
N ALA A 52 -8.44 22.25 -1.22
CA ALA A 52 -8.02 21.12 -2.02
C ALA A 52 -7.91 19.83 -1.19
N VAL A 53 -7.45 19.94 0.06
CA VAL A 53 -7.41 18.83 1.02
C VAL A 53 -8.82 18.39 1.39
N GLU A 54 -9.72 19.33 1.70
CA GLU A 54 -11.11 19.05 2.06
C GLU A 54 -11.85 18.32 0.94
N ARG A 55 -11.67 18.75 -0.32
CA ARG A 55 -12.23 18.05 -1.49
C ARG A 55 -11.72 16.61 -1.60
N LEU A 56 -10.41 16.39 -1.43
CA LEU A 56 -9.81 15.05 -1.49
C LEU A 56 -10.28 14.14 -0.34
N CYS A 57 -10.43 14.71 0.86
CA CYS A 57 -11.01 14.01 2.01
C CYS A 57 -12.48 13.68 1.78
N ALA A 58 -13.26 14.59 1.19
CA ALA A 58 -14.66 14.37 0.88
C ALA A 58 -14.86 13.23 -0.12
N THR A 59 -14.09 13.17 -1.21
CA THR A 59 -14.19 12.08 -2.20
C THR A 59 -13.78 10.73 -1.60
N ALA A 60 -12.72 10.70 -0.78
CA ALA A 60 -12.36 9.48 -0.05
C ALA A 60 -13.45 9.04 0.93
N ALA A 61 -14.03 9.98 1.69
CA ALA A 61 -15.10 9.71 2.66
C ALA A 61 -16.43 9.28 1.99
N ALA A 62 -16.75 9.82 0.82
CA ALA A 62 -17.97 9.49 0.10
C ALA A 62 -17.96 8.05 -0.43
N GLY A 63 -16.80 7.55 -0.85
CA GLY A 63 -16.80 6.32 -1.65
C GLY A 63 -15.99 6.42 -2.92
N ASP A 64 -15.89 7.64 -3.43
CA ASP A 64 -15.57 7.90 -4.83
C ASP A 64 -14.11 7.69 -5.16
N MET A 65 -13.23 7.74 -4.15
CA MET A 65 -11.83 7.39 -4.26
C MET A 65 -11.50 6.15 -3.43
N ARG A 66 -10.78 5.20 -4.05
CA ARG A 66 -10.19 4.03 -3.38
C ARG A 66 -8.73 3.85 -3.76
N LEU A 67 -7.87 3.67 -2.77
CA LEU A 67 -6.44 3.44 -2.94
C LEU A 67 -6.06 2.05 -2.41
N SER A 68 -5.25 1.31 -3.17
CA SER A 68 -4.51 0.16 -2.64
C SER A 68 -3.26 0.60 -1.87
N ASP A 69 -2.65 -0.34 -1.16
CA ASP A 69 -1.26 -0.24 -0.74
C ASP A 69 -0.33 -0.21 -1.97
N GLY A 70 0.92 0.22 -1.77
CA GLY A 70 1.97 0.09 -2.77
C GLY A 70 2.42 -1.37 -2.87
N MET A 71 2.27 -1.97 -4.04
CA MET A 71 2.60 -3.36 -4.30
C MET A 71 3.74 -3.44 -5.33
N PRO A 72 4.61 -4.47 -5.30
CA PRO A 72 5.75 -4.50 -6.20
C PRO A 72 5.34 -4.81 -7.64
N TRP A 73 6.04 -4.21 -8.59
CA TRP A 73 6.08 -4.65 -9.98
C TRP A 73 7.51 -4.90 -10.39
N ALA A 74 7.69 -5.77 -11.37
CA ALA A 74 8.98 -6.03 -11.98
C ALA A 74 8.83 -6.12 -13.50
N GLU A 75 9.76 -5.53 -14.22
CA GLU A 75 9.87 -5.61 -15.66
C GLU A 75 10.82 -6.74 -16.04
N ASP A 76 10.37 -7.61 -16.95
CA ASP A 76 11.18 -8.65 -17.56
C ASP A 76 11.05 -8.63 -19.09
N GLN A 77 11.61 -9.64 -19.77
CA GLN A 77 11.58 -9.74 -21.23
C GLN A 77 10.17 -9.86 -21.82
N LYS A 78 9.17 -10.25 -21.03
CA LYS A 78 7.76 -10.39 -21.43
C LYS A 78 6.95 -9.13 -21.08
N GLY A 79 7.55 -8.15 -20.42
CA GLY A 79 6.93 -6.89 -20.03
C GLY A 79 6.74 -6.76 -18.52
N ASP A 80 5.75 -5.96 -18.12
CA ASP A 80 5.47 -5.67 -16.71
C ASP A 80 4.71 -6.82 -16.03
N GLN A 81 5.29 -7.33 -14.94
CA GLN A 81 4.64 -8.24 -14.01
C GLN A 81 4.17 -7.49 -12.76
N PHE A 82 2.86 -7.55 -12.48
CA PHE A 82 2.29 -7.00 -11.25
C PHE A 82 2.20 -8.08 -10.20
N TYR A 83 2.59 -7.75 -8.98
CA TYR A 83 2.47 -8.66 -7.85
C TYR A 83 1.42 -8.15 -6.87
N LEU A 84 0.63 -9.06 -6.30
CA LEU A 84 -0.41 -8.80 -5.32
C LEU A 84 -0.01 -9.36 -3.96
N PRO A 85 -0.52 -8.81 -2.84
CA PRO A 85 -0.30 -9.40 -1.53
C PRO A 85 -0.80 -10.85 -1.53
N ARG A 86 -0.01 -11.75 -0.94
CA ARG A 86 -0.44 -13.15 -0.76
C ARG A 86 -1.71 -13.16 0.10
N PRO A 87 -2.81 -13.75 -0.37
CA PRO A 87 -4.03 -13.83 0.43
C PRO A 87 -3.81 -14.59 1.74
N PHE A 88 -4.35 -14.07 2.84
CA PHE A 88 -4.47 -14.81 4.09
C PHE A 88 -5.62 -15.80 3.99
N LEU A 89 -5.36 -16.94 3.33
CA LEU A 89 -6.32 -18.02 3.17
C LEU A 89 -5.70 -19.34 3.63
N ALA A 90 -6.44 -20.07 4.45
CA ALA A 90 -6.14 -21.43 4.83
C ALA A 90 -6.51 -22.38 3.67
N PRO A 91 -5.67 -23.41 3.40
CA PRO A 91 -6.04 -24.46 2.45
C PRO A 91 -7.33 -25.18 2.87
N ILE A 92 -8.22 -25.44 1.90
CA ILE A 92 -9.46 -26.20 2.12
C ILE A 92 -9.14 -27.67 2.44
N LYS A 93 -8.18 -28.24 1.71
CA LYS A 93 -7.67 -29.59 1.96
C LYS A 93 -6.29 -29.51 2.61
N ARG A 94 -6.06 -30.37 3.62
CA ARG A 94 -4.78 -30.43 4.33
C ARG A 94 -3.71 -30.93 3.36
N VAL A 95 -2.90 -30.02 2.83
CA VAL A 95 -1.81 -30.37 1.93
C VAL A 95 -0.64 -30.90 2.77
N GLU A 96 -0.43 -32.22 2.75
CA GLU A 96 0.78 -32.82 3.33
C GLU A 96 2.01 -32.34 2.54
N THR A 97 2.73 -31.40 3.14
CA THR A 97 3.93 -30.78 2.58
C THR A 97 5.09 -30.93 3.55
N SER A 98 6.30 -31.08 3.00
CA SER A 98 7.52 -31.08 3.81
C SER A 98 7.69 -29.75 4.57
N PRO A 99 8.38 -29.76 5.73
CA PRO A 99 8.63 -28.54 6.52
C PRO A 99 9.26 -27.39 5.71
N ASP A 100 10.16 -27.72 4.78
CA ASP A 100 10.83 -26.71 3.93
C ASP A 100 9.85 -25.98 3.02
N LYS A 101 8.94 -26.70 2.34
CA LYS A 101 7.91 -26.09 1.48
C LYS A 101 6.97 -25.20 2.29
N ARG A 102 6.66 -25.56 3.54
CA ARG A 102 5.85 -24.71 4.44
C ARG A 102 6.58 -23.42 4.80
N LYS A 103 7.90 -23.49 5.02
CA LYS A 103 8.73 -22.32 5.33
C LYS A 103 8.83 -21.38 4.11
N GLU A 104 8.94 -21.93 2.91
CA GLU A 104 8.91 -21.16 1.66
C GLU A 104 7.56 -20.46 1.46
N ALA A 105 6.45 -21.19 1.62
CA ALA A 105 5.10 -20.61 1.54
C ALA A 105 4.87 -19.47 2.54
N LYS A 106 5.38 -19.59 3.77
CA LYS A 106 5.31 -18.54 4.80
C LYS A 106 6.14 -17.29 4.47
N LYS A 107 7.22 -17.44 3.68
CA LYS A 107 8.08 -16.31 3.28
C LYS A 107 7.50 -15.53 2.09
N LEU A 108 6.63 -16.15 1.29
CA LEU A 108 6.01 -15.50 0.15
C LEU A 108 5.04 -14.40 0.64
N ARG A 109 5.42 -13.13 0.43
CA ARG A 109 4.59 -11.96 0.77
C ARG A 109 3.77 -11.46 -0.41
N TYR A 110 4.31 -11.59 -1.61
CA TYR A 110 3.68 -11.14 -2.84
C TYR A 110 3.67 -12.27 -3.87
N LEU A 111 2.62 -12.33 -4.68
CA LEU A 111 2.39 -13.33 -5.72
C LEU A 111 2.17 -12.60 -7.06
N PRO A 112 2.75 -13.05 -8.19
CA PRO A 112 2.39 -12.53 -9.50
C PRO A 112 0.86 -12.61 -9.71
N ALA A 113 0.24 -11.54 -10.22
CA ALA A 113 -1.20 -11.50 -10.44
C ALA A 113 -1.66 -12.62 -11.40
N ALA A 114 -0.86 -12.92 -12.42
CA ALA A 114 -1.11 -14.02 -13.35
C ALA A 114 -1.09 -15.42 -12.70
N GLU A 115 -0.46 -15.57 -11.53
CA GLU A 115 -0.36 -16.85 -10.80
C GLU A 115 -1.41 -16.98 -9.69
N MET A 116 -2.31 -16.00 -9.52
CA MET A 116 -3.34 -16.02 -8.48
C MET A 116 -4.26 -17.23 -8.60
N GLU A 117 -4.78 -17.52 -9.79
CA GLU A 117 -5.69 -18.66 -9.96
C GLU A 117 -5.00 -19.99 -9.65
N LYS A 118 -3.74 -20.15 -10.06
CA LYS A 118 -2.94 -21.33 -9.73
C LYS A 118 -2.70 -21.46 -8.22
N TYR A 119 -2.48 -20.34 -7.53
CA TYR A 119 -2.38 -20.31 -6.07
C TYR A 119 -3.70 -20.73 -5.40
N LEU A 120 -4.86 -20.25 -5.89
CA LEU A 120 -6.17 -20.63 -5.38
C LEU A 120 -6.49 -22.11 -5.61
N SER A 121 -6.20 -22.65 -6.80
CA SER A 121 -6.29 -24.10 -7.07
C SER A 121 -5.42 -24.91 -6.12
N TYR A 122 -4.18 -24.47 -5.86
CA TYR A 122 -3.34 -25.12 -4.86
C TYR A 122 -4.00 -25.15 -3.46
N LEU A 123 -4.67 -24.06 -3.05
CA LEU A 123 -5.40 -24.02 -1.77
C LEU A 123 -6.63 -24.95 -1.75
N ARG A 124 -7.25 -25.23 -2.90
CA ARG A 124 -8.28 -26.29 -3.06
C ARG A 124 -7.73 -27.71 -2.99
N GLY A 125 -6.40 -27.86 -3.00
CA GLY A 125 -5.71 -29.15 -3.09
C GLY A 125 -5.58 -29.65 -4.53
N GLU A 126 -5.63 -28.75 -5.51
CA GLU A 126 -5.48 -29.06 -6.93
C GLU A 126 -4.08 -28.65 -7.41
N GLY A 127 -3.40 -29.56 -8.11
CA GLY A 127 -2.09 -29.29 -8.69
C GLY A 127 -0.98 -29.09 -7.65
N SER A 128 0.10 -28.42 -8.07
CA SER A 128 1.24 -28.09 -7.21
C SER A 128 1.78 -26.69 -7.50
N LEU A 129 2.43 -26.11 -6.51
CA LEU A 129 2.97 -24.76 -6.58
C LEU A 129 4.46 -24.77 -6.23
N ASP A 130 5.26 -24.07 -7.04
CA ASP A 130 6.67 -23.81 -6.74
C ASP A 130 6.80 -22.44 -6.10
N PHE A 131 6.84 -22.41 -4.76
CA PHE A 131 6.97 -21.16 -3.99
C PHE A 131 8.30 -20.45 -4.23
N LYS A 132 9.37 -21.16 -4.63
CA LYS A 132 10.66 -20.54 -4.96
C LYS A 132 10.56 -19.81 -6.29
N ALA A 133 9.93 -20.41 -7.30
CA ALA A 133 9.74 -19.78 -8.60
C ALA A 133 8.85 -18.52 -8.53
N LEU A 134 7.92 -18.47 -7.55
CA LEU A 134 7.07 -17.30 -7.32
C LEU A 134 7.75 -16.19 -6.52
N SER A 135 8.79 -16.53 -5.77
CA SER A 135 9.51 -15.58 -4.92
C SER A 135 10.56 -14.84 -5.73
N ARG A 136 10.53 -13.50 -5.66
CA ARG A 136 11.49 -12.64 -6.36
C ARG A 136 11.97 -11.51 -5.44
N PRO A 137 13.27 -11.19 -5.40
CA PRO A 137 13.75 -9.95 -4.80
C PRO A 137 13.42 -8.75 -5.71
N PHE A 138 12.96 -7.65 -5.11
CA PHE A 138 12.66 -6.40 -5.82
C PHE A 138 13.73 -5.31 -5.57
N GLY A 139 14.75 -5.64 -4.78
CA GLY A 139 15.70 -4.70 -4.22
C GLY A 139 16.29 -5.19 -2.90
N ALA A 140 17.05 -4.31 -2.24
CA ALA A 140 17.79 -4.62 -1.02
C ALA A 140 17.54 -3.59 0.09
N ILE A 141 17.65 -4.05 1.33
CA ILE A 141 17.72 -3.18 2.50
C ILE A 141 19.14 -2.59 2.55
N GLU A 142 19.23 -1.28 2.71
CA GLU A 142 20.47 -0.56 3.01
C GLU A 142 20.39 0.01 4.43
N GLU A 143 21.46 -0.10 5.19
CA GLU A 143 21.64 0.70 6.40
C GLU A 143 22.60 1.85 6.09
N ARG A 144 22.27 3.06 6.54
CA ARG A 144 23.13 4.24 6.38
C ARG A 144 23.45 4.87 7.72
N THR A 145 24.72 4.95 8.04
CA THR A 145 25.22 5.76 9.16
C THR A 145 25.14 7.24 8.79
N ARG A 146 24.56 8.03 9.69
CA ARG A 146 24.53 9.49 9.64
C ARG A 146 25.02 10.06 10.96
N ALA A 147 25.34 11.35 10.96
CA ALA A 147 25.78 12.05 12.15
C ALA A 147 25.00 13.36 12.31
N ALA A 148 24.53 13.63 13.52
CA ALA A 148 24.07 14.95 13.92
C ALA A 148 25.28 15.72 14.46
N VAL A 149 25.55 16.89 13.90
CA VAL A 149 26.70 17.74 14.28
C VAL A 149 26.13 19.03 14.91
N PRO A 150 25.79 19.02 16.21
CA PRO A 150 25.34 20.21 16.91
C PRO A 150 26.50 21.20 17.10
N GLU A 151 26.21 22.50 16.98
CA GLU A 151 27.21 23.54 17.19
C GLU A 151 27.67 23.54 18.66
N GLY A 152 28.99 23.41 18.89
CA GLY A 152 29.58 23.36 20.23
C GLY A 152 29.35 22.05 21.01
N GLY A 153 28.79 21.01 20.38
CA GLY A 153 28.50 19.72 21.02
C GLY A 153 29.21 18.53 20.37
N GLU A 154 29.09 17.36 20.99
CA GLU A 154 29.60 16.11 20.42
C GLU A 154 28.77 15.64 19.23
N THR A 155 29.46 15.09 18.23
CA THR A 155 28.80 14.50 17.06
C THR A 155 28.12 13.20 17.43
N VAL A 156 26.81 13.10 17.19
CA VAL A 156 26.00 11.92 17.56
C VAL A 156 25.69 11.09 16.31
N PRO A 157 26.27 9.89 16.14
CA PRO A 157 25.92 9.00 15.04
C PRO A 157 24.54 8.38 15.24
N TYR A 158 23.83 8.13 14.14
CA TYR A 158 22.56 7.42 14.11
C TYR A 158 22.39 6.64 12.79
N PHE A 159 21.62 5.57 12.82
CA PHE A 159 21.36 4.75 11.64
C PHE A 159 20.04 5.12 10.97
N VAL A 160 20.01 5.02 9.64
CA VAL A 160 18.81 5.17 8.83
C VAL A 160 18.68 3.95 7.93
N GLY A 161 17.64 3.17 8.16
CA GLY A 161 17.24 2.11 7.25
C GLY A 161 16.71 2.71 5.96
N ALA A 162 17.04 2.08 4.84
CA ALA A 162 16.51 2.40 3.53
C ALA A 162 16.22 1.11 2.76
N TYR A 163 15.35 1.20 1.77
CA TYR A 163 15.18 0.16 0.77
C TYR A 163 15.51 0.72 -0.60
N ARG A 164 16.37 0.04 -1.36
CA ARG A 164 16.68 0.39 -2.75
C ARG A 164 16.08 -0.65 -3.67
N PHE A 165 15.23 -0.20 -4.58
CA PHE A 165 14.70 -1.04 -5.65
C PHE A 165 15.77 -1.34 -6.69
N GLU A 166 15.70 -2.53 -7.27
CA GLU A 166 16.43 -2.86 -8.49
C GLU A 166 15.97 -1.97 -9.65
N ALA A 167 16.84 -1.78 -10.64
CA ALA A 167 16.58 -0.86 -11.75
C ALA A 167 15.29 -1.19 -12.52
N ASN A 168 14.92 -2.47 -12.63
CA ASN A 168 13.73 -2.97 -13.30
C ASN A 168 12.55 -3.27 -12.34
N CYS A 169 12.59 -2.76 -11.12
CA CYS A 169 11.55 -2.98 -10.11
C CYS A 169 11.04 -1.64 -9.58
N GLY A 170 9.84 -1.67 -9.00
CA GLY A 170 9.26 -0.52 -8.31
C GLY A 170 8.01 -0.90 -7.54
N LEU A 171 7.24 0.11 -7.15
CA LEU A 171 5.89 -0.10 -6.62
C LEU A 171 4.84 0.41 -7.59
N TYR A 172 3.69 -0.23 -7.61
CA TYR A 172 2.49 0.29 -8.24
C TYR A 172 1.39 0.34 -7.19
N PHE A 173 0.37 1.14 -7.45
CA PHE A 173 -0.87 1.08 -6.70
C PHE A 173 -2.05 1.20 -7.65
N LEU A 174 -3.22 0.82 -7.16
CA LEU A 174 -4.49 0.91 -7.85
C LEU A 174 -5.27 2.11 -7.31
N LEU A 175 -5.76 2.92 -8.22
CA LEU A 175 -6.73 3.97 -7.96
C LEU A 175 -8.09 3.51 -8.49
N GLY A 176 -9.05 3.33 -7.59
CA GLY A 176 -10.46 3.32 -7.90
C GLY A 176 -11.01 4.75 -7.86
N TYR A 177 -11.72 5.17 -8.91
CA TYR A 177 -12.31 6.51 -9.03
C TYR A 177 -13.68 6.47 -9.71
N GLU A 178 -14.61 7.35 -9.33
CA GLU A 178 -15.92 7.45 -9.99
C GLU A 178 -15.90 8.36 -11.23
N ASP A 179 -15.22 9.51 -11.19
CA ASP A 179 -15.18 10.47 -12.29
C ASP A 179 -13.75 10.83 -12.75
N ALA A 180 -13.65 11.32 -13.99
CA ALA A 180 -12.37 11.63 -14.64
C ALA A 180 -11.68 12.89 -14.06
N ALA A 181 -12.40 13.80 -13.41
CA ALA A 181 -11.80 14.98 -12.79
C ALA A 181 -11.03 14.60 -11.53
N LEU A 182 -11.58 13.70 -10.70
CA LEU A 182 -10.87 13.09 -9.57
C LEU A 182 -9.59 12.38 -10.02
N GLU A 183 -9.67 11.57 -11.08
CA GLU A 183 -8.51 10.88 -11.64
C GLU A 183 -7.43 11.86 -12.10
N GLY A 184 -7.82 12.91 -12.84
CA GLY A 184 -6.92 13.95 -13.31
C GLY A 184 -6.25 14.70 -12.16
N GLU A 185 -6.97 15.00 -11.08
CA GLU A 185 -6.41 15.64 -9.90
C GLU A 185 -5.40 14.73 -9.19
N VAL A 186 -5.74 13.45 -8.94
CA VAL A 186 -4.80 12.49 -8.35
C VAL A 186 -3.55 12.34 -9.21
N HIS A 187 -3.69 12.23 -10.53
CA HIS A 187 -2.58 12.17 -11.47
C HIS A 187 -1.65 13.39 -11.36
N ARG A 188 -2.24 14.59 -11.27
CA ARG A 188 -1.51 15.86 -11.10
C ARG A 188 -0.75 15.90 -9.78
N LEU A 189 -1.38 15.47 -8.68
CA LEU A 189 -0.72 15.38 -7.36
C LEU A 189 0.45 14.39 -7.36
N LEU A 190 0.32 13.25 -8.05
CA LEU A 190 1.41 12.28 -8.20
C LEU A 190 2.59 12.85 -8.99
N LYS A 191 2.32 13.64 -10.04
CA LYS A 191 3.38 14.34 -10.78
C LYS A 191 4.18 15.30 -9.90
N LEU A 192 3.58 15.88 -8.87
CA LEU A 192 4.29 16.72 -7.90
C LEU A 192 5.07 15.87 -6.90
N LEU A 193 4.43 14.82 -6.37
CA LEU A 193 5.04 13.88 -5.44
C LEU A 193 6.26 13.16 -6.03
N GLN A 194 6.35 13.01 -7.35
CA GLN A 194 7.52 12.41 -7.99
C GLN A 194 8.82 13.19 -7.66
N PHE A 195 8.72 14.52 -7.49
CA PHE A 195 9.85 15.40 -7.15
C PHE A 195 10.08 15.53 -5.64
N SER A 196 9.00 15.61 -4.86
CA SER A 196 9.07 15.75 -3.39
C SER A 196 9.40 14.43 -2.69
N GLY A 197 8.96 13.32 -3.23
CA GLY A 197 9.09 11.97 -2.69
C GLY A 197 7.93 11.55 -1.77
N ILE A 198 7.82 10.24 -1.53
CA ILE A 198 6.85 9.62 -0.60
C ILE A 198 7.61 8.86 0.49
N GLY A 199 7.10 8.92 1.73
CA GLY A 199 7.65 8.22 2.89
C GLY A 199 8.46 9.12 3.81
N GLY A 200 9.38 8.51 4.57
CA GLY A 200 10.27 9.23 5.47
C GLY A 200 11.53 9.74 4.79
N LYS A 201 12.21 10.69 5.45
CA LYS A 201 13.49 11.27 5.00
C LYS A 201 13.45 11.89 3.59
N ILE A 202 12.28 12.34 3.14
CA ILE A 202 12.10 13.05 1.85
C ILE A 202 12.98 14.29 1.74
N SER A 203 13.14 15.06 2.82
CA SER A 203 14.03 16.23 2.89
C SER A 203 15.51 15.88 2.74
N SER A 204 15.87 14.61 2.93
CA SER A 204 17.20 14.07 2.70
C SER A 204 17.32 13.31 1.37
N GLY A 205 16.38 13.54 0.45
CA GLY A 205 16.40 13.00 -0.91
C GLY A 205 15.77 11.61 -1.09
N PHE A 206 15.13 11.04 -0.07
CA PHE A 206 14.50 9.72 -0.16
C PHE A 206 13.13 9.80 -0.84
N GLY A 207 12.65 8.66 -1.33
CA GLY A 207 11.26 8.52 -1.75
C GLY A 207 10.94 9.11 -3.12
N LYS A 208 11.88 9.76 -3.81
CA LYS A 208 11.71 10.29 -5.16
C LYS A 208 11.50 9.17 -6.18
N PHE A 209 10.64 9.42 -7.15
CA PHE A 209 10.30 8.44 -8.17
C PHE A 209 10.02 9.11 -9.51
N ARG A 210 10.03 8.31 -10.58
CA ARG A 210 9.45 8.64 -11.87
C ARG A 210 8.07 7.99 -11.94
N LEU A 211 7.06 8.79 -12.27
CA LEU A 211 5.75 8.26 -12.60
C LEU A 211 5.78 7.70 -14.02
N GLU A 212 5.62 6.39 -14.16
CA GLU A 212 5.53 5.73 -15.46
C GLU A 212 4.12 5.92 -16.06
N SER A 213 3.91 5.48 -17.30
CA SER A 213 2.60 5.55 -17.96
C SER A 213 1.50 4.88 -17.13
N THR A 214 0.40 5.62 -16.90
CA THR A 214 -0.80 5.10 -16.25
C THR A 214 -1.49 4.07 -17.15
N ILE A 215 -1.87 2.92 -16.60
CA ILE A 215 -2.63 1.91 -17.32
C ILE A 215 -4.07 1.98 -16.85
N LYS A 216 -4.98 2.31 -17.75
CA LYS A 216 -6.42 2.25 -17.50
C LYS A 216 -6.88 0.82 -17.68
N LEU A 217 -7.38 0.18 -16.61
CA LEU A 217 -7.74 -1.23 -16.65
C LEU A 217 -8.93 -1.51 -17.59
N GLU A 218 -9.82 -0.53 -17.75
CA GLU A 218 -11.00 -0.66 -18.64
C GLU A 218 -10.64 -0.75 -20.13
N SER A 219 -9.46 -0.26 -20.52
CA SER A 219 -9.04 -0.22 -21.92
C SER A 219 -7.80 -1.09 -22.20
N SER A 220 -7.33 -1.84 -21.22
CA SER A 220 -6.15 -2.69 -21.35
C SER A 220 -6.54 -4.08 -21.89
N SER A 221 -5.78 -4.58 -22.86
CA SER A 221 -6.00 -5.90 -23.49
C SER A 221 -4.95 -6.95 -23.11
N ASN A 222 -4.29 -6.78 -21.96
CA ASN A 222 -3.35 -7.76 -21.41
C ASN A 222 -4.11 -8.66 -20.42
N SER A 223 -3.89 -9.97 -20.48
CA SER A 223 -4.56 -10.95 -19.62
C SER A 223 -4.42 -10.66 -18.12
N GLN A 224 -3.27 -10.15 -17.67
CA GLN A 224 -3.06 -9.77 -16.27
C GLN A 224 -3.95 -8.61 -15.85
N THR A 225 -4.10 -7.59 -16.71
CA THR A 225 -4.89 -6.40 -16.41
C THR A 225 -6.39 -6.65 -16.58
N GLU A 226 -6.78 -7.53 -17.51
CA GLU A 226 -8.16 -8.02 -17.66
C GLU A 226 -8.60 -8.81 -16.41
N TRP A 227 -7.76 -9.74 -15.95
CA TRP A 227 -8.03 -10.49 -14.73
C TRP A 227 -8.15 -9.58 -13.50
N LEU A 228 -7.24 -8.59 -13.36
CA LEU A 228 -7.32 -7.58 -12.31
C LEU A 228 -8.64 -6.80 -12.38
N ALA A 229 -9.03 -6.31 -13.55
CA ALA A 229 -10.27 -5.55 -13.74
C ALA A 229 -11.51 -6.37 -13.33
N GLN A 230 -11.56 -7.64 -13.75
CA GLN A 230 -12.63 -8.56 -13.39
C GLN A 230 -12.69 -8.79 -11.88
N ALA A 231 -11.57 -9.12 -11.24
CA ALA A 231 -11.51 -9.40 -9.81
C ALA A 231 -11.84 -8.17 -8.95
N LEU A 232 -11.40 -6.97 -9.34
CA LEU A 232 -11.76 -5.72 -8.65
C LEU A 232 -13.29 -5.46 -8.68
N ARG A 233 -13.95 -5.80 -9.80
CA ARG A 233 -15.39 -5.63 -10.00
C ARG A 233 -16.25 -6.75 -9.40
N ASP A 234 -15.68 -7.92 -9.13
CA ASP A 234 -16.42 -9.07 -8.62
C ASP A 234 -16.76 -8.95 -7.12
N ALA A 235 -17.76 -8.13 -6.81
CA ALA A 235 -18.29 -7.97 -5.45
C ALA A 235 -19.12 -9.18 -4.98
N GLN A 236 -19.48 -10.09 -5.88
CA GLN A 236 -20.27 -11.29 -5.58
C GLN A 236 -19.40 -12.52 -5.35
N ALA A 237 -18.10 -12.43 -5.60
CA ALA A 237 -17.17 -13.50 -5.27
C ALA A 237 -17.25 -13.86 -3.77
N PRO A 238 -17.17 -15.15 -3.41
CA PRO A 238 -17.33 -15.61 -2.03
C PRO A 238 -16.19 -15.18 -1.11
N VAL A 239 -15.04 -14.80 -1.67
CA VAL A 239 -13.89 -14.30 -0.93
C VAL A 239 -13.50 -12.92 -1.46
N GLN A 240 -13.42 -11.96 -0.55
CA GLN A 240 -13.05 -10.58 -0.81
C GLN A 240 -11.73 -10.28 -0.11
N ILE A 241 -10.67 -10.07 -0.89
CA ILE A 241 -9.32 -9.76 -0.40
C ILE A 241 -9.15 -8.25 -0.40
N THR A 242 -8.73 -7.66 0.72
CA THR A 242 -8.35 -6.24 0.74
C THR A 242 -6.94 -6.04 0.16
N LEU A 243 -6.79 -5.05 -0.71
CA LEU A 243 -5.52 -4.61 -1.29
C LEU A 243 -4.94 -3.38 -0.56
N SER A 244 -5.59 -2.90 0.49
CA SER A 244 -5.09 -1.82 1.34
C SER A 244 -5.17 -2.16 2.81
N ALA A 245 -4.29 -1.54 3.60
CA ALA A 245 -4.45 -1.49 5.05
C ALA A 245 -5.75 -0.75 5.40
N CYS A 246 -6.66 -1.41 6.13
CA CYS A 246 -8.02 -0.90 6.33
C CYS A 246 -8.61 -1.27 7.68
N LEU A 247 -9.65 -0.53 8.09
CA LEU A 247 -10.41 -0.76 9.31
C LEU A 247 -11.90 -0.52 8.99
N PRO A 248 -12.79 -1.50 9.22
CA PRO A 248 -14.24 -1.30 9.12
C PRO A 248 -14.68 -0.16 10.03
N ALA A 249 -15.78 0.50 9.67
CA ALA A 249 -16.48 1.35 10.62
C ALA A 249 -16.99 0.49 11.81
N GLU A 250 -17.27 1.13 12.94
CA GLU A 250 -17.75 0.42 14.14
C GLU A 250 -19.01 -0.41 13.86
N SER A 251 -19.93 0.13 13.04
CA SER A 251 -21.16 -0.56 12.60
C SER A 251 -20.93 -1.72 11.63
N GLU A 252 -19.75 -1.82 11.01
CA GLU A 252 -19.39 -2.87 10.05
C GLU A 252 -18.53 -3.97 10.67
N LEU A 253 -18.01 -3.76 11.89
CA LEU A 253 -16.95 -4.59 12.46
C LEU A 253 -17.39 -6.03 12.72
N GLU A 254 -18.57 -6.23 13.32
CA GLU A 254 -19.07 -7.57 13.65
C GLU A 254 -19.30 -8.42 12.39
N SER A 255 -19.95 -7.84 11.38
CA SER A 255 -20.22 -8.53 10.10
C SER A 255 -18.94 -8.75 9.30
N ALA A 256 -17.99 -7.81 9.33
CA ALA A 256 -16.70 -7.97 8.67
C ALA A 256 -15.92 -9.16 9.24
N LEU A 257 -15.98 -9.41 10.56
CA LEU A 257 -15.23 -10.50 11.19
C LEU A 257 -15.80 -11.90 10.90
N GLU A 258 -17.03 -12.00 10.37
CA GLU A 258 -17.65 -13.28 10.09
C GLU A 258 -16.91 -14.05 8.98
N GLY A 259 -16.23 -15.14 9.38
CA GLY A 259 -15.44 -15.97 8.46
C GLY A 259 -14.20 -15.28 7.89
N ALA A 260 -13.76 -14.17 8.49
CA ALA A 260 -12.57 -13.45 8.06
C ALA A 260 -11.29 -14.23 8.38
N GLN A 261 -10.31 -14.12 7.49
CA GLN A 261 -8.97 -14.66 7.66
C GLN A 261 -7.98 -13.54 7.39
N TYR A 262 -7.29 -13.09 8.44
CA TYR A 262 -6.61 -11.81 8.40
C TYR A 262 -5.34 -11.78 9.23
N GLN A 263 -4.53 -10.76 8.95
CA GLN A 263 -3.44 -10.33 9.82
C GLN A 263 -3.65 -8.86 10.19
N MET A 264 -3.40 -8.53 11.45
CA MET A 264 -3.45 -7.16 11.95
C MET A 264 -2.05 -6.55 11.97
N ILE A 265 -1.96 -5.29 11.57
CA ILE A 265 -0.75 -4.47 11.71
C ILE A 265 -1.07 -3.22 12.53
N ARG A 266 -0.09 -2.74 13.28
CA ARG A 266 -0.20 -1.44 13.94
C ARG A 266 0.13 -0.35 12.93
N ARG A 267 -0.63 0.75 12.98
CA ARG A 267 -0.34 1.98 12.24
C ARG A 267 -0.16 3.12 13.22
N GLY A 268 1.02 3.72 13.21
CA GLY A 268 1.43 4.83 14.07
C GLY A 268 1.94 6.02 13.27
N GLY A 269 2.84 6.79 13.88
CA GLY A 269 3.53 7.92 13.25
C GLY A 269 3.26 9.25 13.93
N PHE A 270 3.92 10.29 13.43
CA PHE A 270 3.80 11.65 13.92
C PHE A 270 3.00 12.50 12.94
N ILE A 271 2.32 13.52 13.48
CA ILE A 271 1.66 14.55 12.70
C ILE A 271 2.76 15.42 12.09
N HIS A 272 2.75 15.56 10.77
CA HIS A 272 3.61 16.49 10.07
C HIS A 272 2.73 17.64 9.56
N ASN A 273 3.02 18.86 10.01
CA ASN A 273 2.40 20.07 9.49
C ASN A 273 3.50 21.13 9.34
N PRO A 274 3.85 21.53 8.11
CA PRO A 274 4.90 22.54 7.89
C PRO A 274 4.63 23.89 8.57
N ALA A 275 3.36 24.24 8.80
CA ALA A 275 2.97 25.49 9.47
C ALA A 275 3.02 25.39 11.01
N ASP A 276 3.18 24.18 11.57
CA ASP A 276 3.21 23.95 13.00
C ASP A 276 4.66 23.71 13.46
N THR A 277 5.26 24.74 14.07
CA THR A 277 6.62 24.69 14.61
C THR A 277 6.67 24.13 16.03
N GLY A 278 5.55 23.63 16.56
CA GLY A 278 5.47 23.02 17.88
C GLY A 278 6.19 21.67 17.96
N ALA A 279 6.25 21.12 19.18
CA ALA A 279 6.82 19.80 19.39
C ALA A 279 6.08 18.73 18.54
N PRO A 280 6.79 17.73 17.98
CA PRO A 280 6.18 16.67 17.19
C PRO A 280 5.08 15.94 17.99
N ARG A 281 3.86 15.94 17.46
CA ARG A 281 2.72 15.25 18.09
C ARG A 281 2.50 13.88 17.46
N LYS A 282 2.23 12.89 18.30
CA LYS A 282 1.98 11.51 17.85
C LYS A 282 0.53 11.36 17.37
N LYS A 283 0.33 10.72 16.22
CA LYS A 283 -1.00 10.30 15.76
C LYS A 283 -1.53 9.22 16.71
N ARG A 284 -2.84 9.21 16.96
CA ARG A 284 -3.50 8.10 17.66
C ARG A 284 -3.24 6.81 16.89
N GLY A 285 -2.56 5.86 17.53
CA GLY A 285 -2.25 4.56 16.93
C GLY A 285 -3.51 3.74 16.73
N GLN A 286 -3.55 2.95 15.66
CA GLN A 286 -4.67 2.03 15.38
C GLN A 286 -4.10 0.67 14.98
N CYS A 287 -4.79 -0.41 15.32
CA CYS A 287 -4.56 -1.72 14.73
C CYS A 287 -5.53 -1.87 13.57
N VAL A 288 -5.03 -2.20 12.38
CA VAL A 288 -5.81 -2.28 11.14
C VAL A 288 -5.54 -3.62 10.46
N PHE A 289 -6.48 -4.06 9.62
CA PHE A 289 -6.28 -5.24 8.78
C PHE A 289 -5.23 -4.96 7.72
N GLN A 290 -4.31 -5.89 7.52
CA GLN A 290 -3.25 -5.81 6.52
C GLN A 290 -3.79 -6.18 5.12
N ALA A 291 -3.26 -5.54 4.07
CA ALA A 291 -3.46 -5.98 2.69
C ALA A 291 -3.15 -7.48 2.53
N GLY A 292 -4.01 -8.19 1.81
CA GLY A 292 -4.06 -9.66 1.72
C GLY A 292 -5.10 -10.29 2.65
N SER A 293 -5.64 -9.56 3.63
CA SER A 293 -6.69 -10.07 4.52
C SER A 293 -7.96 -10.38 3.72
N SER A 294 -8.62 -11.48 4.06
CA SER A 294 -9.73 -12.05 3.29
C SER A 294 -11.01 -12.07 4.13
N PHE A 295 -12.12 -11.70 3.50
CA PHE A 295 -13.42 -11.49 4.12
C PHE A 295 -14.52 -12.12 3.27
N ARG A 296 -15.67 -12.43 3.86
CA ARG A 296 -16.84 -12.94 3.12
C ARG A 296 -17.61 -11.84 2.37
N ALA A 297 -17.54 -10.61 2.87
CA ALA A 297 -18.22 -9.46 2.31
C ALA A 297 -17.31 -8.23 2.32
N ARG A 298 -17.56 -7.32 1.38
CA ARG A 298 -16.90 -6.00 1.34
C ARG A 298 -17.51 -5.09 2.41
N PHE A 299 -16.67 -4.32 3.09
CA PHE A 299 -17.07 -3.20 3.95
C PHE A 299 -16.52 -1.87 3.40
N GLY A 300 -17.06 -0.74 3.86
CA GLY A 300 -16.72 0.59 3.38
C GLY A 300 -15.47 1.19 4.04
N GLY A 301 -15.28 0.91 5.33
CA GLY A 301 -14.24 1.53 6.15
C GLY A 301 -14.41 3.05 6.27
N GLU A 302 -13.47 3.72 6.93
CA GLU A 302 -13.60 5.15 7.22
C GLU A 302 -12.30 5.96 7.10
N LEU A 303 -12.44 7.29 7.09
CA LEU A 303 -11.34 8.20 7.37
C LEU A 303 -11.32 8.47 8.88
N SER A 304 -10.51 7.73 9.62
CA SER A 304 -10.49 7.89 11.07
C SER A 304 -9.73 9.16 11.48
N ALA A 305 -10.33 9.97 12.35
CA ALA A 305 -9.62 11.07 13.00
C ALA A 305 -8.55 10.50 13.95
N VAL A 306 -7.29 10.92 13.76
CA VAL A 306 -6.13 10.46 14.53
C VAL A 306 -5.37 11.58 15.22
N GLY A 307 -5.90 12.81 15.20
CA GLY A 307 -5.38 13.96 15.91
C GLY A 307 -5.82 15.27 15.27
N THR A 308 -5.28 16.37 15.77
CA THR A 308 -5.52 17.71 15.23
C THR A 308 -4.20 18.48 15.08
N SER A 309 -4.12 19.37 14.11
CA SER A 309 -2.97 20.27 13.92
C SER A 309 -3.39 21.60 13.35
N ALA A 310 -2.99 22.71 13.98
CA ALA A 310 -3.36 24.06 13.56
C ALA A 310 -4.87 24.22 13.28
N GLY A 311 -5.73 23.64 14.14
CA GLY A 311 -7.19 23.66 13.98
C GLY A 311 -7.77 22.68 12.96
N GLN A 312 -6.92 21.97 12.21
CA GLN A 312 -7.34 21.00 11.18
C GLN A 312 -7.34 19.57 11.73
N THR A 313 -8.30 18.75 11.29
CA THR A 313 -8.35 17.32 11.62
C THR A 313 -7.30 16.54 10.84
N VAL A 314 -6.55 15.69 11.53
CA VAL A 314 -5.60 14.77 10.90
C VAL A 314 -6.28 13.42 10.73
N TYR A 315 -6.38 12.96 9.49
CA TYR A 315 -7.03 11.71 9.14
C TYR A 315 -6.02 10.57 8.93
N ARG A 316 -6.47 9.34 9.20
CA ARG A 316 -5.90 8.13 8.64
C ARG A 316 -6.89 7.53 7.64
N TYR A 317 -6.41 7.21 6.45
CA TYR A 317 -7.19 6.51 5.44
C TYR A 317 -7.25 5.02 5.78
N ASN A 318 -8.43 4.54 6.20
CA ASN A 318 -8.66 3.14 6.56
C ASN A 318 -9.66 2.47 5.59
N ARG A 319 -9.72 2.91 4.33
CA ARG A 319 -10.69 2.43 3.36
C ARG A 319 -10.13 1.33 2.45
N PRO A 320 -10.81 0.17 2.35
CA PRO A 320 -10.36 -0.97 1.58
C PRO A 320 -10.53 -0.75 0.06
N LEU A 321 -9.56 -1.20 -0.72
CA LEU A 321 -9.76 -1.56 -2.12
C LEU A 321 -9.88 -3.08 -2.20
N TRP A 322 -10.88 -3.60 -2.90
CA TRP A 322 -11.25 -5.01 -2.85
C TRP A 322 -10.88 -5.77 -4.11
N LEU A 323 -10.47 -7.03 -3.94
CA LEU A 323 -10.23 -8.02 -4.98
C LEU A 323 -11.08 -9.28 -4.69
N GLY A 324 -12.08 -9.54 -5.52
CA GLY A 324 -12.95 -10.71 -5.40
C GLY A 324 -12.34 -11.95 -6.06
N VAL A 325 -12.32 -13.08 -5.35
CA VAL A 325 -11.80 -14.36 -5.87
C VAL A 325 -12.69 -15.53 -5.48
N LYS A 326 -12.60 -16.61 -6.27
CA LYS A 326 -13.26 -17.89 -6.00
C LYS A 326 -12.24 -18.85 -5.40
N LEU A 327 -12.40 -19.13 -4.10
CA LEU A 327 -11.60 -20.13 -3.40
C LEU A 327 -12.24 -21.52 -3.56
#